data_AF-A0A9C9X631-F1
#
_entry.id   AF-A0A9C9X631-F1
#
_cell.length_a   1.000
_cell.length_b   1.000
_cell.length_c   1.000
_cell.angle_alpha   90.00
_cell.angle_beta   90.00
_cell.angle_gamma   90.00
#
_symmetry.space_group_name_H-M   'P 1'
#
loop_
_entity.id
_entity.type
_entity.pdbx_description
1 polymer ?
#
loop_
_entity_poly.entity_id
_entity_poly.type
_entity_poly.pdbx_seq_one_letter_code
_entity_poly.pdbx_strand_id
1 'polypeptide(L)'
;MFDENNLDASSLTATIQVASINTGNEKRDTHLRSPDFFDARKYPVITFVSNKIEKAADGYLAHGPLTMKGITREITIPFKI
;
A
#
# COMPACT_ATOMS: atom_id res chain seq x y z
N MET A 1 12.90 6.39 -0.08
CA MET A 1 14.37 6.27 -0.32
C MET A 1 14.88 5.21 0.63
N PHE A 2 15.78 4.33 0.23
CA PHE A 2 16.25 3.25 1.12
C PHE A 2 17.78 3.30 1.23
N ASP A 3 18.28 3.19 2.45
CA ASP A 3 19.70 3.11 2.80
C ASP A 3 19.87 2.03 3.89
N GLU A 4 20.54 0.93 3.54
CA GLU A 4 20.77 -0.18 4.47
C GLU A 4 21.62 0.22 5.69
N ASN A 5 22.47 1.23 5.54
CA ASN A 5 23.32 1.72 6.63
C ASN A 5 22.61 2.76 7.50
N ASN A 6 21.46 3.28 7.05
CA ASN A 6 20.66 4.27 7.76
C ASN A 6 19.15 4.05 7.53
N LEU A 7 18.60 3.06 8.25
CA LEU A 7 17.19 2.72 8.17
C LEU A 7 16.26 3.83 8.69
N ASP A 8 16.73 4.68 9.60
CA ASP A 8 15.95 5.81 10.13
C ASP A 8 15.73 6.90 9.07
N ALA A 9 16.66 7.04 8.11
CA ALA A 9 16.48 7.89 6.95
C ALA A 9 15.73 7.20 5.80
N SER A 10 15.36 5.92 5.97
CA SER A 10 14.71 5.13 4.94
C SER A 10 13.19 5.25 4.99
N SER A 11 12.56 5.24 3.82
CA SER A 11 11.11 5.33 3.65
C SER A 11 10.63 4.55 2.44
N LEU A 12 9.50 3.89 2.61
CA LEU A 12 8.71 3.20 1.59
C LEU A 12 7.38 3.94 1.42
N THR A 13 7.11 4.38 0.20
CA THR A 13 5.85 5.03 -0.15
C THR A 13 5.23 4.29 -1.33
N ALA A 14 3.95 3.96 -1.21
CA ALA A 14 3.17 3.35 -2.28
C ALA A 14 1.91 4.18 -2.53
N THR A 15 1.62 4.44 -3.79
CA THR A 15 0.36 5.04 -4.25
C THR A 15 -0.21 4.14 -5.33
N ILE A 16 -1.38 3.58 -5.07
CA ILE A 16 -2.04 2.61 -5.94
C ILE A 16 -3.33 3.26 -6.48
N GLN A 17 -3.46 3.30 -7.80
CA GLN A 17 -4.69 3.76 -8.45
C GLN A 17 -5.75 2.66 -8.34
N VAL A 18 -6.86 2.91 -7.67
CA VAL A 18 -7.92 1.89 -7.52
C VAL A 18 -8.49 1.47 -8.87
N ALA A 19 -8.57 2.40 -9.82
CA ALA A 19 -9.03 2.13 -11.18
C ALA A 19 -8.11 1.15 -11.94
N SER A 20 -6.84 1.00 -11.56
CA SER A 20 -5.91 0.08 -12.23
C SER A 20 -6.08 -1.37 -11.80
N ILE A 21 -7.02 -1.69 -10.90
CA ILE A 21 -7.27 -3.07 -10.50
C ILE A 21 -7.58 -3.94 -11.72
N ASN A 22 -6.87 -5.05 -11.84
CA ASN A 22 -7.03 -6.04 -12.90
C ASN A 22 -6.86 -7.42 -12.28
N THR A 23 -7.90 -8.22 -12.39
CA THR A 23 -7.92 -9.58 -11.87
C THR A 23 -8.10 -10.62 -12.98
N GLY A 24 -7.93 -10.21 -14.24
CA GLY A 24 -8.17 -11.04 -15.43
C GLY A 24 -9.64 -11.28 -15.75
N ASN A 25 -10.57 -10.61 -15.05
CA ASN A 25 -12.01 -10.74 -15.25
C ASN A 25 -12.67 -9.35 -15.19
N GLU A 26 -13.07 -8.85 -16.35
CA GLU A 26 -13.61 -7.49 -16.50
C GLU A 26 -14.85 -7.21 -15.66
N LYS A 27 -15.77 -8.19 -15.53
CA LYS A 27 -16.97 -8.04 -14.70
C LYS A 27 -16.60 -7.89 -13.23
N ARG A 28 -15.64 -8.68 -12.75
CA ARG A 28 -15.13 -8.59 -11.37
C ARG A 28 -14.41 -7.26 -11.15
N ASP A 29 -13.58 -6.82 -12.11
CA ASP A 29 -12.84 -5.57 -12.00
C ASP A 29 -13.79 -4.36 -11.95
N THR A 30 -14.85 -4.39 -12.77
CA THR A 30 -15.92 -3.39 -12.73
C THR A 30 -16.63 -3.37 -11.38
N HIS A 31 -16.94 -4.54 -10.83
CA HIS A 31 -17.58 -4.65 -9.52
C HIS A 31 -16.68 -4.15 -8.38
N LEU A 32 -15.38 -4.49 -8.40
CA LEU A 32 -14.42 -4.05 -7.38
C LEU A 32 -14.25 -2.52 -7.36
N ARG A 33 -14.41 -1.85 -8.50
CA ARG A 33 -14.38 -0.38 -8.59
C ARG A 33 -15.67 0.30 -8.11
N SER A 34 -16.75 -0.45 -7.90
CA SER A 34 -18.06 0.09 -7.50
C SER A 34 -18.09 0.57 -6.03
N PRO A 35 -19.12 1.33 -5.62
CA PRO A 35 -19.31 1.76 -4.24
C PRO A 35 -19.37 0.62 -3.19
N ASP A 36 -19.83 -0.56 -3.60
CA ASP A 36 -19.94 -1.73 -2.74
C ASP A 36 -18.57 -2.25 -2.27
N PHE A 37 -17.52 -1.99 -3.07
CA PHE A 37 -16.13 -2.40 -2.80
C PHE A 37 -15.23 -1.20 -2.55
N PHE A 38 -14.35 -0.86 -3.50
CA PHE A 38 -13.35 0.19 -3.28
C PHE A 38 -13.88 1.61 -3.50
N ASP A 39 -15.03 1.76 -4.16
CA ASP A 39 -15.62 3.05 -4.54
C ASP A 39 -14.58 3.95 -5.23
N ALA A 40 -14.05 3.48 -6.37
CA ALA A 40 -12.89 4.08 -7.05
C ALA A 40 -13.12 5.55 -7.48
N ARG A 41 -14.38 5.97 -7.63
CA ARG A 41 -14.72 7.37 -7.95
C ARG A 41 -14.56 8.28 -6.74
N LYS A 42 -14.94 7.81 -5.55
CA LYS A 42 -14.83 8.57 -4.30
C LYS A 42 -13.45 8.46 -3.66
N TYR A 43 -12.82 7.29 -3.76
CA TYR A 43 -11.49 7.00 -3.23
C TYR A 43 -10.58 6.47 -4.36
N PRO A 44 -10.02 7.36 -5.20
CA PRO A 44 -9.28 6.95 -6.39
C PRO A 44 -7.93 6.32 -6.08
N VAL A 45 -7.39 6.56 -4.89
CA VAL A 45 -6.05 6.12 -4.48
C VAL A 45 -6.06 5.38 -3.15
N ILE A 46 -5.24 4.34 -3.08
CA ILE A 46 -4.81 3.70 -1.84
C ILE A 46 -3.37 4.15 -1.60
N THR A 47 -3.07 4.60 -0.39
CA THR A 47 -1.75 5.13 -0.04
C THR A 47 -1.16 4.41 1.16
N PHE A 48 0.14 4.14 1.09
CA PHE A 48 0.93 3.69 2.22
C PHE A 48 2.19 4.55 2.32
N VAL A 49 2.50 5.02 3.52
CA VAL A 49 3.72 5.78 3.81
C VAL A 49 4.34 5.21 5.08
N SER A 50 5.51 4.59 4.97
CA SER A 50 6.16 4.02 6.14
C SER A 50 6.62 5.11 7.12
N ASN A 51 6.41 4.88 8.41
CA ASN A 51 6.99 5.68 9.49
C ASN A 51 8.26 5.05 10.08
N LYS A 52 8.48 3.74 9.87
CA LYS A 52 9.65 3.01 10.35
C LYS A 52 10.00 1.89 9.39
N ILE A 53 11.29 1.71 9.15
CA ILE A 53 11.83 0.50 8.50
C ILE A 53 12.75 -0.19 9.49
N GLU A 54 12.61 -1.51 9.63
CA GLU A 54 13.47 -2.32 10.48
C GLU A 54 14.01 -3.53 9.73
N LYS A 55 15.22 -3.95 10.10
CA LYS A 55 15.83 -5.17 9.58
C LYS A 55 15.16 -6.38 10.25
N ALA A 56 14.84 -7.38 9.45
CA ALA A 56 14.29 -8.65 9.93
C ALA A 56 15.27 -9.80 9.64
N ALA A 57 14.96 -11.00 10.15
CA ALA A 57 15.75 -12.19 9.86
C ALA A 57 15.83 -12.48 8.35
N ASP A 58 14.79 -12.10 7.60
CA ASP A 58 14.69 -12.30 6.16
C ASP A 58 14.18 -11.02 5.48
N GLY A 59 15.11 -10.11 5.14
CA GLY A 59 14.82 -8.82 4.52
C GLY A 59 14.49 -7.72 5.54
N TYR A 60 13.43 -6.96 5.26
CA TYR A 60 13.05 -5.77 6.00
C TYR A 60 11.54 -5.71 6.23
N LEU A 61 11.13 -4.98 7.27
CA LEU A 61 9.74 -4.67 7.57
C LEU A 61 9.53 -3.16 7.50
N ALA A 62 8.60 -2.73 6.66
CA ALA A 62 8.13 -1.35 6.61
C ALA A 62 6.82 -1.23 7.40
N HIS A 63 6.84 -0.45 8.46
CA HIS A 63 5.67 -0.14 9.28
C HIS A 63 5.08 1.20 8.85
N GLY A 64 3.77 1.29 8.79
CA GLY A 64 3.12 2.58 8.59
C GLY A 64 1.62 2.50 8.28
N PRO A 65 0.99 3.67 8.19
CA PRO A 65 -0.42 3.79 7.85
C PRO A 65 -0.68 3.40 6.39
N LEU A 66 -1.62 2.47 6.20
CA LEU A 66 -2.32 2.24 4.94
C LEU A 66 -3.68 2.96 4.98
N THR A 67 -3.93 3.83 4.02
CA THR A 67 -5.24 4.47 3.82
C THR A 67 -5.95 3.85 2.63
N MET A 68 -7.13 3.28 2.88
CA MET A 68 -7.96 2.62 1.87
C MET A 68 -9.44 2.91 2.15
N LYS A 69 -10.17 3.37 1.13
CA LYS A 69 -11.59 3.76 1.23
C LYS A 69 -11.86 4.79 2.35
N GLY A 70 -10.93 5.72 2.55
CA GLY A 70 -11.00 6.75 3.60
C GLY A 70 -10.72 6.25 5.02
N ILE A 71 -10.37 4.97 5.20
CA ILE A 71 -10.02 4.39 6.50
C ILE A 71 -8.51 4.18 6.53
N THR A 72 -7.87 4.69 7.59
CA THR A 72 -6.43 4.51 7.83
C THR A 72 -6.20 3.46 8.91
N ARG A 73 -5.28 2.53 8.67
CA ARG A 73 -4.84 1.53 9.64
C ARG A 73 -3.33 1.33 9.57
N GLU A 74 -2.69 1.14 10.71
CA GLU A 74 -1.29 0.73 10.78
C GLU A 74 -1.13 -0.71 10.29
N ILE A 75 -0.19 -0.92 9.38
CA ILE A 75 0.17 -2.24 8.87
C ILE A 75 1.69 -2.39 8.79
N THR A 76 2.13 -3.63 8.64
CA THR A 76 3.53 -3.97 8.36
C THR A 76 3.62 -4.65 7.00
N ILE A 77 4.51 -4.15 6.13
CA ILE A 77 4.80 -4.72 4.81
C ILE A 77 6.21 -5.32 4.83
N PRO A 78 6.36 -6.64 4.68
CA PRO A 78 7.66 -7.25 4.47
C PRO A 78 8.16 -6.99 3.04
N PHE A 79 9.45 -6.69 2.89
CA PHE A 79 10.08 -6.53 1.59
C PHE A 79 11.54 -7.00 1.59
N LYS A 80 12.06 -7.27 0.39
CA LYS A 80 13.44 -7.65 0.12
C LYS A 80 13.99 -6.79 -1.01
N ILE A 81 15.30 -6.68 -1.08
CA ILE A 81 16.05 -6.00 -2.15
C ILE A 81 16.87 -7.06 -2.88
#